data_AF-A0A519LUU3-F1
#
_entry.id   AF-A0A519LUU3-F1
#
_cell.length_a   1.000
_cell.length_b   1.000
_cell.length_c   1.000
_cell.angle_alpha   90.00
_cell.angle_beta   90.00
_cell.angle_gamma   90.00
#
_symmetry.space_group_name_H-M   'P 1'
#
loop_
_entity.id
_entity.type
_entity.pdbx_description
1 polymer ?
#
loop_
_entity_poly.entity_id
_entity_poly.type
_entity_poly.pdbx_seq_one_letter_code
_entity_poly.pdbx_strand_id
1 'polypeptide(L)' 'VKVVMTCKHDVKRITIDPSLLAEDKDMLEDLVAAAFNAAVRKAEETSQEKMGKLTQGMPGLPGGMKFPF' A
#
# COMPACT_ATOMS: atom_id res chain seq x y z
N VAL A 1 -4.30 12.27 -9.46
CA VAL A 1 -4.09 10.85 -9.84
C VAL A 1 -4.45 9.95 -8.66
N LYS A 2 -5.15 8.85 -8.90
CA LYS A 2 -5.48 7.83 -7.89
C LYS A 2 -4.94 6.47 -8.32
N VAL A 3 -4.16 5.84 -7.46
CA VAL A 3 -3.61 4.49 -7.66
C VAL A 3 -4.25 3.53 -6.66
N VAL A 4 -4.75 2.40 -7.15
CA VAL A 4 -5.24 1.29 -6.34
C VAL A 4 -4.27 0.13 -6.53
N MET A 5 -3.63 -0.30 -5.44
CA MET A 5 -2.74 -1.45 -5.41
C MET A 5 -3.07 -2.39 -4.26
N THR A 6 -2.57 -3.61 -4.36
CA THR A 6 -2.66 -4.62 -3.30
C THR A 6 -1.45 -4.52 -2.37
N CYS A 7 -1.54 -5.13 -1.17
CA CYS A 7 -0.40 -5.28 -0.26
C CYS A 7 0.71 -6.20 -0.78
N LYS A 8 0.58 -6.76 -2.00
CA LYS A 8 1.64 -7.52 -2.70
C LYS A 8 2.35 -6.68 -3.77
N HIS A 9 2.14 -5.37 -3.76
CA HIS A 9 2.64 -4.43 -4.77
C HIS A 9 2.03 -4.59 -6.17
N ASP A 10 0.97 -5.39 -6.32
CA ASP A 10 0.23 -5.46 -7.59
C ASP A 10 -0.70 -4.26 -7.77
N VAL A 11 -0.54 -3.51 -8.86
CA VAL A 11 -1.43 -2.40 -9.23
C VAL A 11 -2.70 -2.96 -9.88
N LYS A 12 -3.87 -2.55 -9.37
CA LYS A 12 -5.18 -2.97 -9.89
C LYS A 12 -5.84 -1.92 -10.77
N ARG A 13 -5.65 -0.63 -10.46
CA ARG A 13 -6.27 0.46 -11.21
C ARG A 13 -5.51 1.75 -11.03
N ILE A 14 -5.38 2.49 -12.11
CA ILE A 14 -4.95 3.89 -12.10
C ILE A 14 -6.09 4.72 -12.67
N THR A 15 -6.42 5.82 -12.00
CA THR A 15 -7.42 6.78 -12.45
C THR A 15 -6.79 8.16 -12.48
N ILE A 16 -6.77 8.76 -13.66
CA ILE A 16 -6.28 10.12 -13.88
C ILE A 16 -7.51 10.98 -14.10
N ASP A 17 -7.54 12.12 -13.41
CA ASP A 17 -8.63 13.08 -13.59
C ASP A 17 -8.47 13.74 -14.97
N PRO A 18 -9.55 13.89 -15.77
CA PRO A 18 -9.46 14.50 -17.09
C PRO A 18 -8.84 15.90 -17.10
N SER A 19 -8.99 16.67 -16.02
CA SER A 19 -8.36 17.99 -15.88
C SER A 19 -6.83 17.92 -15.93
N LEU A 20 -6.23 16.84 -15.43
CA LEU A 20 -4.78 16.63 -15.41
C LEU A 20 -4.21 16.22 -16.77
N LEU A 21 -5.07 15.92 -17.76
CA LEU A 21 -4.63 15.65 -19.13
C LEU A 21 -4.37 16.92 -19.94
N ALA A 22 -4.90 18.06 -19.46
CA ALA A 22 -4.65 19.38 -20.04
C ALA A 22 -3.37 20.04 -19.49
N GLU A 23 -2.79 19.46 -18.45
CA GLU A 23 -1.54 19.90 -17.81
C GLU A 23 -0.32 19.39 -18.60
N ASP A 24 0.84 19.98 -18.33
CA ASP A 24 2.10 19.55 -18.95
C ASP A 24 2.45 18.11 -18.58
N LYS A 25 3.01 17.40 -19.57
CA LYS A 25 3.42 15.99 -19.43
C LYS A 25 4.28 15.75 -18.19
N ASP A 26 5.25 16.63 -17.93
CA ASP A 26 6.20 16.49 -16.83
C ASP A 26 5.49 16.53 -15.46
N MET A 27 4.50 17.42 -15.30
CA MET A 27 3.71 17.49 -14.08
C MET A 27 2.83 16.24 -13.89
N LEU A 28 2.25 15.72 -14.98
CA LEU A 28 1.46 14.50 -14.92
C LEU A 28 2.33 13.31 -14.47
N GLU A 29 3.55 13.18 -15.00
CA GLU A 29 4.51 12.13 -14.63
C GLU A 29 4.89 12.23 -13.14
N ASP A 30 5.20 13.43 -12.64
CA ASP A 30 5.51 13.66 -11.23
C ASP A 30 4.34 13.29 -10.30
N LEU A 31 3.12 13.65 -10.69
CA LEU A 31 1.92 13.31 -9.92
C LEU A 31 1.64 11.80 -9.90
N VAL A 32 1.91 11.11 -11.01
CA VAL A 32 1.80 9.64 -11.07
C VAL A 32 2.85 9.00 -10.15
N ALA A 33 4.10 9.45 -10.20
CA ALA A 33 5.17 8.96 -9.35
C ALA A 33 4.85 9.16 -7.86
N ALA A 34 4.39 10.36 -7.49
CA ALA A 34 3.98 10.68 -6.13
C ALA A 34 2.82 9.79 -5.65
N ALA A 35 1.80 9.58 -6.50
CA ALA A 35 0.66 8.72 -6.18
C ALA A 35 1.06 7.24 -6.01
N PHE A 36 2.03 6.75 -6.79
CA PHE A 36 2.59 5.41 -6.62
C PHE A 36 3.30 5.25 -5.29
N ASN A 37 4.19 6.19 -4.95
CA ASN A 37 4.94 6.16 -3.69
C ASN A 37 4.00 6.21 -2.48
N ALA A 38 2.95 7.03 -2.54
CA ALA A 38 1.93 7.09 -1.50
C ALA A 38 1.16 5.75 -1.38
N ALA A 39 0.85 5.11 -2.51
CA ALA A 39 0.15 3.84 -2.52
C ALA A 39 1.01 2.70 -1.93
N VAL A 40 2.32 2.66 -2.22
CA VAL A 40 3.26 1.68 -1.63
C VAL A 40 3.32 1.84 -0.11
N ARG A 41 3.54 3.07 0.39
CA ARG A 41 3.55 3.34 1.83
C ARG A 41 2.27 2.90 2.51
N LYS A 42 1.12 3.23 1.91
CA LYS A 42 -0.19 2.83 2.43
C LYS A 42 -0.37 1.30 2.42
N ALA A 43 0.16 0.61 1.42
CA ALA A 43 0.11 -0.84 1.32
C ALA A 43 0.92 -1.52 2.44
N GLU A 44 2.11 -0.99 2.73
CA GLU A 44 2.97 -1.43 3.84
C GLU A 44 2.31 -1.16 5.20
N GLU A 45 1.82 0.05 5.44
CA GLU A 45 1.09 0.43 6.66
C GLU A 45 -0.13 -0.49 6.89
N THR A 46 -0.93 -0.72 5.84
CA THR A 46 -2.10 -1.62 5.91
C THR A 46 -1.68 -3.06 6.23
N SER A 47 -0.57 -3.53 5.68
CA SER A 47 -0.03 -4.87 5.94
C SER A 47 0.41 -5.02 7.40
N GLN A 48 1.15 -4.02 7.90
CA GLN A 48 1.62 -3.97 9.29
C GLN A 48 0.45 -3.87 10.27
N GLU A 49 -0.54 -3.01 10.01
CA GLU A 49 -1.74 -2.88 10.83
C GLU A 49 -2.54 -4.19 10.89
N LYS A 50 -2.71 -4.90 9.76
CA LYS A 50 -3.43 -6.18 9.75
C LYS A 50 -2.68 -7.24 10.52
N MET A 51 -1.34 -7.30 10.40
CA MET A 51 -0.53 -8.23 11.19
C MET A 51 -0.60 -7.89 12.69
N GLY A 52 -0.50 -6.61 13.06
CA GLY A 52 -0.65 -6.14 14.44
C GLY A 52 -2.03 -6.41 15.05
N LYS A 53 -3.10 -6.27 14.26
CA LYS A 53 -4.46 -6.61 14.70
C LYS A 53 -4.65 -8.12 14.88
N LEU A 54 -4.03 -8.95 14.04
CA LEU A 54 -4.05 -10.40 14.20
C LEU A 54 -3.29 -10.85 15.45
N THR A 55 -2.14 -10.24 15.76
CA THR A 55 -1.39 -10.55 16.98
C THR A 55 -2.06 -10.04 18.25
N GLN A 56 -2.79 -8.92 18.20
CA GLN A 56 -3.57 -8.40 19.32
C GLN A 56 -4.91 -9.14 19.54
N GLY A 57 -5.50 -9.69 18.47
CA GLY A 57 -6.78 -10.40 18.50
C GLY A 57 -6.68 -11.90 18.82
N MET A 58 -5.48 -12.45 18.95
CA MET A 58 -5.26 -13.83 19.41
C MET A 58 -5.09 -13.85 20.95
N PRO A 59 -6.11 -14.25 21.73
CA PRO A 59 -5.92 -14.67 23.11
C PRO A 59 -5.10 -15.96 23.11
N GLY A 60 -3.78 -15.82 23.16
CA GLY A 60 -2.83 -16.92 23.12
C GLY A 60 -2.08 -17.02 21.80
N LEU A 61 -1.01 -16.24 21.67
CA LEU A 61 0.23 -16.87 21.21
C LEU A 61 0.56 -17.90 22.30
N PRO A 62 0.39 -19.22 22.06
CA PRO A 62 0.77 -20.22 23.04
C PRO A 62 2.26 -20.02 23.30
N GLY A 63 2.62 -19.84 24.56
CA GLY A 63 3.97 -19.51 24.97
C GLY A 63 5.00 -20.42 24.31
N GLY A 64 6.09 -19.82 23.80
CA GLY A 64 7.31 -20.57 23.51
C GLY A 64 7.43 -21.16 22.12
N MET A 65 7.14 -20.41 21.05
CA MET A 65 7.66 -20.78 19.72
C MET A 65 9.15 -20.42 19.62
N LYS A 66 9.96 -21.17 20.38
CA LYS A 66 11.37 -21.42 20.10
C LYS A 66 11.37 -22.23 18.80
N PHE A 67 11.64 -21.57 17.67
CA PHE A 67 11.93 -22.27 16.40
C PHE A 67 13.09 -23.23 16.65
N PRO A 68 12.89 -24.56 16.61
CA PRO A 68 13.98 -25.51 16.72
C PRO A 68 14.44 -25.85 15.30
N PHE A 69 15.57 -25.25 14.93
CA PHE A 69 16.35 -25.50 13.71
C PHE A 69 15.73 -25.02 12.40
#